data_AF-A0A251XXQ6-F1
#
_entry.id   AF-A0A251XXQ6-F1
#
_cell.length_a   1.000
_cell.length_b   1.000
_cell.length_c   1.000
_cell.angle_alpha   90.00
_cell.angle_beta   90.00
_cell.angle_gamma   90.00
#
_symmetry.space_group_name_H-M   'P 1'
#
loop_
_entity.id
_entity.type
_entity.pdbx_description
1 polymer ?
#
loop_
_entity_poly.entity_id
_entity_poly.type
_entity_poly.pdbx_seq_one_letter_code
_entity_poly.pdbx_strand_id
1 'polypeptide(L)'
;MGSARELASLFASLVHGEVVDEETSTRVVGWLALNTDRSMVAAAFGMDAPSSRGGAHGMALVDCTGVDAGVRAEAGVLRGPRGAVAYAVMVHFDDAGLRARLAVRDALGVVGLDLLEHVHRDAGSARA
;
A
#
# COMPACT_ATOMS: atom_id res chain seq x y z
N MET A 1 -0.42 -10.04 18.26
CA MET A 1 0.29 -9.35 17.17
C MET A 1 -0.24 -9.90 15.86
N GLY A 2 -0.79 -9.05 15.01
CA GLY A 2 -1.23 -9.43 13.66
C GLY A 2 -2.58 -8.90 13.22
N SER A 3 -3.19 -7.95 13.94
CA SER A 3 -4.37 -7.26 13.39
C SER A 3 -3.96 -6.28 12.29
N ALA A 4 -4.89 -5.98 11.37
CA ALA A 4 -4.67 -4.97 10.33
C ALA A 4 -4.27 -3.61 10.93
N ARG A 5 -4.90 -3.23 12.06
CA ARG A 5 -4.58 -1.98 12.76
C ARG A 5 -3.15 -1.97 13.28
N GLU A 6 -2.72 -3.04 13.97
CA GLU A 6 -1.35 -3.14 14.49
C GLU A 6 -0.31 -3.06 13.36
N LEU A 7 -0.58 -3.72 12.23
CA LEU A 7 0.33 -3.70 11.08
C LEU A 7 0.38 -2.31 10.42
N ALA A 8 -0.77 -1.66 10.22
CA ALA A 8 -0.80 -0.28 9.73
C ALA A 8 -0.06 0.69 10.67
N SER A 9 -0.24 0.55 11.98
CA SER A 9 0.50 1.32 12.98
C SER A 9 2.00 1.07 12.93
N LEU A 10 2.44 -0.18 12.73
CA LEU A 10 3.86 -0.51 12.55
C LEU A 10 4.46 0.21 11.34
N PHE A 11 3.76 0.18 10.20
CA PHE A 11 4.19 0.87 8.99
C PHE A 11 4.26 2.39 9.18
N ALA A 12 3.31 2.98 9.91
CA ALA A 12 3.37 4.39 10.29
C ALA A 12 4.62 4.69 11.13
N SER A 13 4.89 3.92 12.19
CA SER A 13 6.08 4.10 13.01
C SER A 13 7.39 3.88 12.25
N LEU A 14 7.44 2.93 11.31
CA LEU A 14 8.61 2.73 10.43
C LEU A 14 8.91 3.98 9.61
N VAL A 15 7.91 4.59 8.96
CA VAL A 15 8.13 5.80 8.15
C VAL A 15 8.36 7.07 8.97
N HIS A 16 8.11 7.01 10.28
CA HIS A 16 8.44 8.06 11.25
C HIS A 16 9.80 7.87 11.94
N GLY A 17 10.50 6.75 11.69
CA GLY A 17 11.81 6.50 12.29
C GLY A 17 11.75 5.95 13.72
N GLU A 18 10.60 5.42 14.14
CA GLU A 18 10.30 5.10 15.55
C GLU A 18 10.50 3.63 15.91
N VAL A 19 10.81 2.76 14.93
CA VAL A 19 10.98 1.32 15.16
C VAL A 19 12.45 1.00 15.37
N VAL A 20 12.78 0.55 16.59
CA VAL A 20 14.16 0.32 17.07
C VAL A 20 14.96 1.62 17.19
N ASP A 21 15.32 2.23 16.06
CA ASP A 21 15.96 3.55 15.93
C ASP A 21 15.75 4.11 14.51
N GLU A 22 16.12 5.38 14.31
CA GLU A 22 15.96 6.08 13.03
C GLU A 22 16.76 5.44 11.88
N GLU A 23 17.98 4.97 12.16
CA GLU A 23 18.85 4.37 11.17
C GLU A 23 18.29 3.03 10.67
N THR A 24 17.87 2.19 11.60
CA THR A 24 17.24 0.89 11.35
C THR A 24 15.93 1.07 10.60
N SER A 25 15.07 1.99 11.05
CA SER A 25 13.83 2.32 10.36
C SER A 25 14.08 2.78 8.92
N THR A 26 15.06 3.68 8.72
CA THR A 26 15.42 4.18 7.38
C THR A 26 15.87 3.04 6.45
N ARG A 27 16.67 2.09 6.95
CA ARG A 27 17.09 0.92 6.16
C ARG A 27 15.91 0.04 5.77
N VAL A 28 15.03 -0.27 6.73
CA VAL A 28 13.85 -1.11 6.49
C VAL A 28 12.90 -0.45 5.51
N VAL A 29 12.62 0.85 5.67
CA VAL A 29 11.85 1.64 4.70
C VAL A 29 12.49 1.61 3.33
N GLY A 30 13.82 1.72 3.25
CA GLY A 30 14.57 1.58 2.01
C GLY A 30 14.34 0.24 1.31
N TRP A 31 14.29 -0.87 2.04
CA TRP A 31 13.97 -2.18 1.47
C TRP A 31 12.52 -2.30 1.01
N LEU A 32 11.58 -1.87 1.85
CA LEU A 32 10.14 -1.92 1.55
C LEU A 32 9.78 -1.03 0.34
N ALA A 33 10.46 0.10 0.16
CA ALA A 33 10.27 0.97 -1.01
C ALA A 33 10.71 0.32 -2.33
N LEU A 34 11.44 -0.80 -2.31
CA LEU A 34 11.87 -1.55 -3.50
C LEU A 34 10.86 -2.62 -3.92
N ASN A 35 9.73 -2.77 -3.22
CA ASN A 35 8.74 -3.76 -3.61
C ASN A 35 8.24 -3.50 -5.05
N THR A 36 8.28 -4.55 -5.89
CA THR A 36 7.86 -4.51 -7.30
C THR A 36 6.51 -5.18 -7.52
N ASP A 37 5.98 -5.90 -6.52
CA ASP A 37 4.67 -6.51 -6.62
C ASP A 37 3.57 -5.44 -6.50
N ARG A 38 2.95 -5.12 -7.65
CA ARG A 38 1.82 -4.18 -7.76
C ARG A 38 0.51 -4.88 -8.06
N SER A 39 0.37 -6.14 -7.66
CA SER A 39 -0.78 -6.96 -8.02
C SER A 39 -1.94 -6.93 -7.01
N MET A 40 -1.84 -6.15 -5.93
CA MET A 40 -2.83 -6.08 -4.84
C MET A 40 -3.44 -4.67 -4.72
N VAL A 41 -3.45 -4.05 -3.53
CA VAL A 41 -3.97 -2.69 -3.30
C VAL A 41 -3.17 -1.67 -4.12
N ALA A 42 -1.85 -1.85 -4.22
CA ALA A 42 -0.96 -0.98 -4.98
C ALA A 42 -1.23 -0.96 -6.50
N ALA A 43 -2.02 -1.89 -7.03
CA ALA A 43 -2.41 -1.91 -8.45
C ALA A 43 -3.13 -0.62 -8.88
N ALA A 44 -3.83 0.03 -7.95
CA ALA A 44 -4.62 1.23 -8.23
C ALA A 44 -3.78 2.52 -8.31
N PHE A 45 -2.53 2.53 -7.83
CA PHE A 45 -1.77 3.77 -7.64
C PHE A 45 -1.08 4.28 -8.92
N GLY A 46 -1.15 3.54 -10.04
CA GLY A 46 -0.61 3.98 -11.33
C GLY A 46 0.91 4.14 -11.36
N MET A 47 1.64 3.38 -10.54
CA MET A 47 3.11 3.42 -10.47
C MET A 47 3.73 2.31 -11.31
N ASP A 48 4.57 2.67 -12.29
CA ASP A 48 5.24 1.72 -13.18
C ASP A 48 6.49 1.07 -12.57
N ALA A 49 7.12 1.73 -11.59
CA ALA A 49 8.35 1.28 -10.94
C ALA A 49 8.39 1.67 -9.46
N PRO A 50 9.17 0.97 -8.62
CA PRO A 50 9.40 1.38 -7.24
C PRO A 50 9.96 2.81 -7.17
N SER A 51 9.36 3.66 -6.34
CA SER A 51 9.80 5.05 -6.17
C SER A 51 9.73 5.45 -4.70
N SER A 52 10.89 5.78 -4.12
CA SER A 52 11.04 6.01 -2.68
C SER A 52 10.84 7.47 -2.27
N ARG A 53 10.81 8.42 -3.22
CA ARG A 53 10.47 9.84 -2.96
C ARG A 53 10.30 10.61 -4.27
N GLY A 54 9.23 11.40 -4.41
CA GLY A 54 9.02 12.25 -5.58
C GLY A 54 8.85 11.48 -6.89
N GLY A 55 8.21 10.31 -6.84
CA GLY A 55 7.85 9.55 -8.02
C GLY A 55 6.86 10.30 -8.91
N ALA A 56 6.44 9.66 -10.01
CA ALA A 56 5.44 10.23 -10.91
C ALA A 56 4.21 10.71 -10.10
N HIS A 57 3.69 11.88 -10.46
CA HIS A 57 2.53 12.51 -9.81
C HIS A 57 2.69 12.82 -8.31
N GLY A 58 3.94 12.92 -7.81
CA GLY A 58 4.21 13.22 -6.40
C GLY A 58 3.88 12.05 -5.46
N MET A 59 3.75 10.85 -6.03
CA MET A 59 3.44 9.64 -5.28
C MET A 59 4.73 8.97 -4.77
N ALA A 60 4.62 8.32 -3.62
CA ALA A 60 5.64 7.40 -3.10
C ALA A 60 4.96 6.29 -2.30
N LEU A 61 5.52 5.09 -2.36
CA LEU A 61 4.98 3.93 -1.67
C LEU A 61 6.09 3.13 -0.99
N VAL A 62 5.80 2.73 0.24
CA VAL A 62 6.58 1.80 1.04
C VAL A 62 5.61 0.69 1.45
N ASP A 63 5.82 -0.53 0.97
CA ASP A 63 4.86 -1.62 1.17
C ASP A 63 5.50 -3.00 1.22
N CYS A 64 4.75 -3.97 1.71
CA CYS A 64 5.02 -5.39 1.50
C CYS A 64 3.74 -6.12 1.09
N THR A 65 3.91 -7.12 0.23
CA THR A 65 2.85 -8.07 -0.13
C THR A 65 3.07 -9.40 0.58
N GLY A 66 1.97 -10.08 0.89
CA GLY A 66 1.94 -11.41 1.48
C GLY A 66 0.96 -12.29 0.71
N VAL A 67 1.41 -13.48 0.33
CA VAL A 67 0.61 -14.42 -0.46
C VAL A 67 0.73 -15.82 0.13
N ASP A 68 -0.41 -16.48 0.31
CA ASP A 68 -0.50 -17.90 0.60
C ASP A 68 -1.73 -18.49 -0.13
N ALA A 69 -1.93 -19.81 -0.05
CA ALA A 69 -3.14 -20.47 -0.51
C ALA A 69 -4.37 -19.84 0.17
N GLY A 70 -5.26 -19.25 -0.63
CA GLY A 70 -6.45 -18.56 -0.12
C GLY A 70 -6.19 -17.28 0.68
N VAL A 71 -4.97 -16.74 0.70
CA VAL A 71 -4.66 -15.48 1.41
C VAL A 71 -4.01 -14.47 0.47
N ARG A 72 -4.50 -13.23 0.49
CA ARG A 72 -3.81 -12.06 -0.06
C ARG A 72 -3.69 -10.98 0.99
N ALA A 73 -2.50 -10.44 1.14
CA ALA A 73 -2.17 -9.42 2.12
C ALA A 73 -1.34 -8.32 1.45
N GLU A 74 -1.62 -7.07 1.82
CA GLU A 74 -0.74 -5.95 1.55
C GLU A 74 -0.78 -4.97 2.73
N ALA A 75 0.37 -4.47 3.14
CA ALA A 75 0.46 -3.39 4.12
C ALA A 75 1.52 -2.39 3.68
N GLY A 76 1.28 -1.12 3.97
CA GLY A 76 2.13 -0.06 3.46
C GLY A 76 1.78 1.32 3.96
N VAL A 77 2.57 2.29 3.51
CA VAL A 77 2.27 3.72 3.58
C VAL A 77 2.29 4.30 2.19
N LEU A 78 1.11 4.74 1.72
CA LEU A 78 0.98 5.51 0.50
C LEU A 78 1.12 6.99 0.85
N ARG A 79 2.00 7.69 0.15
CA ARG A 79 2.14 9.15 0.21
C ARG A 79 1.78 9.76 -1.14
N GLY A 80 1.02 10.84 -1.09
CA GLY A 80 0.68 11.66 -2.24
C GLY A 80 0.70 13.14 -1.89
N PRO A 81 0.36 14.02 -2.85
CA PRO A 81 0.44 15.47 -2.67
C PRO A 81 -0.35 16.03 -1.47
N ARG A 82 -1.43 15.36 -1.02
CA ARG A 82 -2.28 15.85 0.09
C ARG A 82 -1.91 15.29 1.46
N GLY A 83 -1.09 14.26 1.52
CA GLY A 83 -0.77 13.60 2.76
C GLY A 83 -0.37 12.14 2.58
N ALA A 84 -0.54 11.38 3.65
CA ALA A 84 -0.12 10.00 3.72
C ALA A 84 -1.19 9.16 4.42
N VAL A 85 -1.30 7.90 4.03
CA VAL A 85 -2.13 6.90 4.70
C VAL A 85 -1.33 5.64 4.92
N ALA A 86 -1.30 5.16 6.17
CA ALA A 86 -0.82 3.83 6.51
C ALA A 86 -2.00 2.86 6.47
N TYR A 87 -1.83 1.71 5.81
CA TYR A 87 -2.88 0.73 5.60
C TYR A 87 -2.35 -0.69 5.78
N ALA A 88 -3.28 -1.60 6.06
CA ALA A 88 -3.07 -3.03 5.97
C ALA A 88 -4.39 -3.69 5.58
N VAL A 89 -4.34 -4.54 4.56
CA VAL A 89 -5.49 -5.28 4.05
C VAL A 89 -5.10 -6.75 3.97
N MET A 90 -5.98 -7.61 4.48
CA MET A 90 -5.84 -9.06 4.45
C MET A 90 -7.17 -9.65 4.02
N VAL A 91 -7.15 -10.49 2.99
CA VAL A 91 -8.32 -11.18 2.48
C VAL A 91 -8.05 -12.67 2.53
N HIS A 92 -8.95 -13.41 3.18
CA HIS A 92 -9.03 -14.86 3.08
C HIS A 92 -10.17 -15.23 2.13
N PHE A 93 -9.91 -16.13 1.19
CA PHE A 93 -10.85 -16.53 0.16
C PHE A 93 -10.69 -18.00 -0.21
N ASP A 94 -11.75 -18.60 -0.74
CA ASP A 94 -11.68 -19.95 -1.30
C ASP A 94 -10.88 -19.92 -2.62
N ASP A 95 -9.68 -20.51 -2.60
CA ASP A 95 -8.76 -20.55 -3.74
C ASP A 95 -9.12 -21.67 -4.74
N ALA A 96 -10.41 -21.83 -5.02
CA ALA A 96 -10.94 -22.88 -5.90
C ALA A 96 -10.54 -22.71 -7.38
N GLY A 97 -10.04 -21.53 -7.79
CA GLY A 97 -9.53 -21.31 -9.13
C GLY A 97 -9.27 -19.85 -9.50
N LEU A 98 -8.83 -19.63 -10.75
CA LEU A 98 -8.40 -18.31 -11.24
C LEU A 98 -9.47 -17.21 -11.12
N ARG A 99 -10.76 -17.55 -11.26
CA ARG A 99 -11.84 -16.57 -11.12
C ARG A 99 -11.91 -15.98 -9.71
N ALA A 100 -11.76 -16.80 -8.68
CA ALA A 100 -11.76 -16.34 -7.29
C ALA A 100 -10.55 -15.42 -7.02
N ARG A 101 -9.36 -15.81 -7.53
CA ARG A 101 -8.15 -14.97 -7.44
C ARG A 101 -8.31 -13.60 -8.11
N LEU A 102 -8.88 -13.57 -9.31
CA LEU A 102 -9.13 -12.32 -10.04
C LEU A 102 -10.15 -11.44 -9.32
N ALA A 103 -11.24 -12.03 -8.80
CA ALA A 103 -12.23 -11.28 -8.04
C ALA A 103 -11.64 -10.64 -6.78
N VAL A 104 -10.76 -11.35 -6.06
CA VAL A 104 -10.04 -10.79 -4.90
C VAL A 104 -9.11 -9.67 -5.32
N ARG A 105 -8.36 -9.83 -6.41
CA ARG A 105 -7.51 -8.77 -6.94
C ARG A 105 -8.30 -7.51 -7.27
N ASP A 106 -9.42 -7.67 -7.96
CA ASP A 106 -10.27 -6.53 -8.34
C ASP A 106 -10.84 -5.83 -7.10
N ALA A 107 -11.24 -6.60 -6.06
CA ALA A 107 -11.68 -6.05 -4.78
C ALA A 107 -10.57 -5.29 -4.04
N LEU A 108 -9.33 -5.80 -4.04
CA LEU A 108 -8.18 -5.09 -3.48
C LEU A 108 -7.88 -3.79 -4.23
N GLY A 109 -8.02 -3.80 -5.56
CA GLY A 109 -7.90 -2.61 -6.39
C GLY A 109 -8.93 -1.53 -6.04
N VAL A 110 -10.17 -1.91 -5.70
CA VAL A 110 -11.19 -0.96 -5.21
C VAL A 110 -10.73 -0.28 -3.92
N VAL A 111 -10.19 -1.03 -2.95
CA VAL A 111 -9.62 -0.44 -1.74
C VAL A 111 -8.46 0.51 -2.08
N GLY A 112 -7.63 0.15 -3.05
CA GLY A 112 -6.55 1.01 -3.53
C GLY A 112 -7.05 2.35 -4.10
N LEU A 113 -8.17 2.35 -4.82
CA LEU A 113 -8.78 3.58 -5.34
C LEU A 113 -9.24 4.51 -4.22
N ASP A 114 -9.83 3.97 -3.15
CA ASP A 114 -10.25 4.76 -1.99
C ASP A 114 -9.05 5.43 -1.30
N LEU A 115 -7.94 4.69 -1.15
CA LEU A 115 -6.70 5.24 -0.58
C LEU A 115 -6.06 6.30 -1.49
N LEU A 116 -6.08 6.06 -2.80
CA LEU A 116 -5.55 7.01 -3.79
C LEU A 116 -6.34 8.32 -3.75
N GLU A 117 -7.68 8.26 -3.70
CA GLU A 117 -8.52 9.43 -3.58
C GLU A 117 -8.16 10.25 -2.33
N HIS A 118 -7.93 9.57 -1.21
CA HIS A 118 -7.57 10.21 0.06
C HIS A 118 -6.28 11.03 -0.03
N VAL A 119 -5.23 10.50 -0.69
CA VAL A 119 -3.91 11.15 -0.75
C VAL A 119 -3.71 12.07 -1.95
N HIS A 120 -4.59 12.01 -2.97
CA HIS A 120 -4.38 12.72 -4.25
C HIS A 120 -5.43 13.80 -4.59
N ARG A 121 -6.70 13.69 -4.17
CA ARG A 121 -7.76 14.56 -4.73
C ARG A 121 -7.81 16.00 -4.20
N ASP A 122 -7.60 17.02 -5.03
CA ASP A 122 -7.95 18.41 -4.68
C ASP A 122 -9.46 18.59 -4.47
N ALA A 123 -9.87 19.26 -3.39
CA ALA A 123 -11.22 19.81 -3.25
C ALA A 123 -11.39 20.99 -4.20
N GLY A 124 -11.45 20.75 -5.52
CA GLY A 124 -11.48 21.88 -6.46
C GLY A 124 -11.39 21.59 -7.96
N SER A 125 -11.80 20.42 -8.46
CA SER A 125 -12.00 20.26 -9.90
C SER A 125 -13.14 19.30 -10.22
N ALA A 126 -14.35 19.75 -9.88
CA ALA A 126 -15.56 19.38 -10.60
C ALA A 126 -16.09 20.64 -11.28
N ARG A 127 -15.56 20.95 -12.48
CA ARG A 127 -16.22 21.68 -13.59
C ARG A 127 -15.19 22.09 -14.63
N ALA A 128 -15.27 21.45 -15.79
CA ALA A 128 -15.22 22.11 -17.09
C ALA A 128 -16.17 21.33 -18.00
#